data_AF-A0A1F4CVW5-F1
#
_entry.id   AF-A0A1F4CVW5-F1
#
_cell.length_a   1.000
_cell.length_b   1.000
_cell.length_c   1.000
_cell.angle_alpha   90.00
_cell.angle_beta   90.00
_cell.angle_gamma   90.00
#
_symmetry.space_group_name_H-M   'P 1'
#
loop_
_entity.id
_entity.type
_entity.pdbx_description
1 polymer ?
#
loop_
_entity_poly.entity_id
_entity_poly.type
_entity_poly.pdbx_seq_one_letter_code
_entity_poly.pdbx_strand_id
1 'polypeptide(L)'
;MRYVSATDAKQRLAALLDAAQREPVVIRRQKRDVAVLLSPQEYDRLRALNAAEFQRFCDRVAKNAAARGLTAKKLAKILADDA
;
A
#
# COMPACT_ATOMS: atom_id res chain seq x y z
N MET A 1 -6.32 15.20 8.62
CA MET A 1 -5.17 14.43 9.12
C MET A 1 -4.65 15.11 10.36
N ARG A 2 -4.46 14.35 11.43
CA ARG A 2 -4.02 14.85 12.74
C ARG A 2 -2.56 14.49 13.01
N TYR A 3 -1.82 15.36 13.68
CA TYR A 3 -0.44 15.12 14.09
C TYR A 3 -0.32 15.08 15.61
N VAL A 4 0.45 14.12 16.14
CA VAL A 4 0.69 13.95 17.58
C VAL A 4 2.15 13.61 17.83
N SER A 5 2.67 13.94 19.02
CA SER A 5 4.01 13.49 19.40
C SER A 5 4.01 12.01 19.78
N ALA A 6 5.18 11.36 19.73
CA ALA A 6 5.36 10.00 20.24
C ALA A 6 5.00 9.89 21.74
N THR A 7 5.23 10.94 22.52
CA THR A 7 4.85 11.00 23.94
C THR A 7 3.34 11.05 24.10
N ASP A 8 2.65 11.91 23.34
CA ASP A 8 1.17 11.98 23.36
C ASP A 8 0.56 10.65 22.93
N ALA A 9 1.14 9.99 21.92
CA ALA A 9 0.67 8.70 21.44
C ALA A 9 0.78 7.61 22.52
N LYS A 10 1.89 7.60 23.28
CA LYS A 10 2.06 6.68 24.41
C LYS A 10 1.03 6.94 25.52
N GLN A 11 0.74 8.21 25.81
CA GLN A 11 -0.12 8.58 26.94
C GLN A 11 -1.61 8.49 26.63
N ARG A 12 -2.02 8.65 25.36
CA ARG A 12 -3.43 8.85 24.97
C ARG A 12 -3.89 7.90 23.88
N LEU A 13 -3.35 6.68 23.84
CA LEU A 13 -3.60 5.72 22.77
C LEU A 13 -5.09 5.50 22.48
N ALA A 14 -5.93 5.33 23.51
CA ALA A 14 -7.38 5.12 23.33
C ALA A 14 -8.05 6.25 22.51
N ALA A 15 -7.80 7.51 22.88
CA ALA A 15 -8.34 8.66 22.15
C ALA A 15 -7.79 8.78 20.73
N LEU A 16 -6.59 8.25 20.45
CA LEU A 16 -6.04 8.21 19.10
C LEU A 16 -6.65 7.09 18.26
N LEU A 17 -7.00 5.95 18.86
CA LEU A 17 -7.74 4.89 18.17
C LEU A 17 -9.12 5.40 17.73
N ASP A 18 -9.81 6.16 18.58
CA ASP A 18 -11.08 6.81 18.24
C ASP A 18 -10.92 7.85 17.13
N ALA A 19 -9.86 8.66 17.20
CA ALA A 19 -9.56 9.65 16.17
C ALA A 19 -9.25 8.98 14.82
N ALA A 20 -8.51 7.86 14.84
CA ALA A 20 -8.15 7.08 13.65
C ALA A 20 -9.36 6.49 12.91
N GLN A 21 -10.50 6.31 13.59
CA GLN A 21 -11.76 5.93 12.94
C GLN A 21 -12.30 7.01 12.00
N ARG A 22 -11.94 8.28 12.21
CA ARG A 22 -12.46 9.43 11.46
C ARG A 22 -11.44 10.01 10.49
N GLU A 23 -10.16 10.00 10.87
CA GLU A 23 -9.09 10.53 10.03
C GLU A 23 -7.73 9.91 10.38
N PRO A 24 -6.76 9.89 9.42
CA PRO A 24 -5.40 9.45 9.71
C PRO A 24 -4.73 10.27 10.82
N VAL A 25 -4.05 9.57 11.73
CA VAL A 25 -3.24 10.18 12.80
C VAL A 25 -1.77 9.89 12.58
N VAL A 26 -0.97 10.93 12.40
CA VAL A 26 0.48 10.83 12.22
C VAL A 26 1.20 11.04 13.54
N ILE A 27 2.06 10.09 13.90
CA ILE A 27 2.90 10.17 15.08
C ILE A 27 4.26 10.74 14.67
N ARG A 28 4.71 11.76 15.41
CA ARG A 28 5.96 12.48 15.19
C ARG A 28 6.96 12.26 16.31
N ARG A 29 8.23 12.07 15.97
CA ARG A 29 9.37 12.06 16.90
C ARG A 29 10.44 13.01 16.39
N GLN A 30 10.89 13.95 17.24
CA GLN A 30 11.91 14.95 16.86
C GLN A 30 11.56 15.67 15.55
N LYS A 31 10.30 16.11 15.40
CA LYS A 31 9.76 16.78 14.19
C LYS A 31 9.73 15.93 12.90
N ARG A 32 10.01 14.63 12.97
CA ARG A 32 9.87 13.69 11.84
C ARG A 32 8.63 12.83 11.99
N ASP A 33 7.92 12.60 10.89
CA ASP A 33 6.83 11.63 10.82
C ASP A 33 7.43 10.22 10.93
N VAL A 34 6.95 9.42 11.89
CA VAL A 34 7.52 8.09 12.18
C VAL A 34 6.50 6.96 12.08
N ALA A 35 5.21 7.25 12.20
CA ALA A 35 4.15 6.27 12.02
C ALA A 35 2.84 6.98 11.65
N VAL A 36 1.93 6.23 11.03
CA VAL A 36 0.55 6.65 10.77
C VAL A 36 -0.39 5.59 11.31
N LEU A 37 -1.37 6.01 12.09
CA LEU A 37 -2.48 5.18 12.55
C LEU A 37 -3.70 5.45 11.67
N LEU A 38 -4.28 4.36 11.17
CA LEU A 38 -5.47 4.35 10.31
C LEU A 38 -6.51 3.42 10.92
N SER A 39 -7.78 3.66 10.61
CA SER A 39 -8.81 2.63 10.82
C SER A 39 -8.52 1.40 9.95
N PRO A 40 -8.96 0.20 10.35
CA PRO A 40 -8.83 -0.99 9.52
C PRO A 40 -9.46 -0.80 8.13
N GLN A 41 -10.63 -0.15 8.07
CA GLN A 41 -11.36 0.12 6.82
C GLN A 41 -10.54 0.98 5.84
N GLU A 42 -9.89 2.04 6.35
CA GLU A 42 -9.07 2.92 5.51
C GLU A 42 -7.78 2.21 5.08
N TYR A 43 -7.18 1.40 5.96
CA TYR A 43 -6.03 0.57 5.62
C TYR A 43 -6.37 -0.44 4.50
N ASP A 44 -7.51 -1.14 4.62
CA ASP A 44 -7.96 -2.10 3.62
C ASP A 44 -8.30 -1.42 2.29
N ARG A 45 -8.90 -0.22 2.33
CA ARG A 45 -9.13 0.61 1.15
C ARG A 45 -7.82 0.92 0.42
N LEU A 46 -6.79 1.37 1.13
CA LEU A 46 -5.47 1.67 0.54
C LEU A 46 -4.81 0.40 -0.03
N ARG A 47 -4.90 -0.73 0.67
CA ARG A 47 -4.40 -2.01 0.16
C ARG A 47 -5.10 -2.43 -1.13
N ALA A 48 -6.42 -2.31 -1.18
CA ALA A 48 -7.21 -2.65 -2.36
C ALA A 48 -6.86 -1.73 -3.55
N LEU A 49 -6.66 -0.44 -3.31
CA LEU A 49 -6.20 0.51 -4.34
C LEU A 49 -4.84 0.10 -4.91
N ASN A 50 -3.86 -0.20 -4.05
CA ASN A 50 -2.52 -0.63 -4.49
C ASN A 50 -2.59 -1.92 -5.31
N ALA A 51 -3.39 -2.91 -4.89
CA ALA A 51 -3.58 -4.14 -5.62
C ALA A 51 -4.23 -3.90 -7.00
N ALA A 52 -5.24 -3.04 -7.06
CA ALA A 52 -5.91 -2.68 -8.31
C ALA A 52 -4.98 -1.95 -9.28
N GLU A 53 -4.13 -1.03 -8.79
CA GLU A 53 -3.13 -0.35 -9.61
C GLU A 53 -2.07 -1.31 -10.14
N PHE A 54 -1.58 -2.22 -9.30
CA PHE A 54 -0.64 -3.24 -9.72
C PHE A 54 -1.27 -4.16 -10.79
N GLN A 55 -2.52 -4.59 -10.60
CA GLN A 55 -3.21 -5.39 -11.60
C GLN A 55 -3.35 -4.65 -12.94
N ARG A 56 -3.74 -3.37 -12.92
CA ARG A 56 -3.80 -2.53 -14.13
C ARG A 56 -2.44 -2.40 -14.81
N PHE A 57 -1.37 -2.32 -14.04
CA PHE A 57 -0.01 -2.33 -14.57
C PHE A 57 0.29 -3.65 -15.28
N CYS A 58 0.05 -4.79 -14.62
CA CYS A 58 0.22 -6.13 -15.20
C CYS A 58 -0.60 -6.30 -16.49
N ASP A 59 -1.86 -5.86 -16.50
CA ASP A 59 -2.73 -5.94 -17.68
C ASP A 59 -2.14 -5.16 -18.86
N ARG A 60 -1.58 -3.96 -18.62
CA ARG A 60 -0.91 -3.16 -19.65
C ARG A 60 0.35 -3.86 -20.18
N VAL A 61 1.17 -4.40 -19.29
CA VAL A 61 2.38 -5.14 -19.67
C VAL A 61 2.02 -6.39 -20.49
N ALA A 62 1.03 -7.16 -20.04
CA ALA A 62 0.55 -8.36 -20.73
C ALA A 62 0.00 -8.03 -22.13
N LYS A 63 -0.81 -6.97 -22.27
CA LYS A 63 -1.31 -6.50 -23.58
C LYS A 63 -0.17 -6.12 -24.52
N ASN A 64 0.81 -5.36 -24.03
CA ASN A 64 1.96 -4.94 -24.82
C ASN A 64 2.83 -6.13 -25.25
N ALA A 65 3.04 -7.10 -24.35
CA ALA A 65 3.81 -8.30 -24.66
C ALA A 65 3.10 -9.18 -25.71
N ALA A 66 1.79 -9.38 -25.55
CA ALA A 66 0.96 -10.10 -26.52
C ALA A 66 0.99 -9.43 -27.90
N ALA A 67 0.85 -8.10 -27.95
CA ALA A 67 0.94 -7.32 -29.20
C ALA A 67 2.32 -7.44 -29.88
N ARG A 68 3.38 -7.71 -29.11
CA ARG A 68 4.74 -7.99 -29.61
C ARG A 68 5.00 -9.47 -29.90
N GLY A 69 3.96 -10.31 -29.87
CA GLY A 69 4.05 -11.71 -30.22
C GLY A 69 4.57 -12.63 -29.13
N LEU A 70 4.49 -12.23 -27.85
CA LEU A 70 4.66 -13.14 -26.72
C LEU A 70 3.49 -14.13 -26.70
N THR A 71 3.81 -15.42 -26.59
CA THR A 71 2.83 -16.52 -26.48
C THR A 71 3.11 -17.35 -25.25
N ALA A 72 2.14 -18.15 -24.80
CA ALA A 72 2.34 -19.06 -23.66
C ALA A 72 3.57 -19.97 -23.83
N LYS A 73 3.81 -20.47 -25.04
CA LYS A 73 5.00 -21.29 -25.36
C LYS A 73 6.31 -20.51 -25.20
N LYS A 74 6.36 -19.27 -25.71
CA LYS A 74 7.55 -18.42 -25.57
C LYS A 74 7.79 -18.02 -24.12
N LEU A 75 6.73 -17.71 -23.37
CA LEU A 75 6.81 -17.40 -21.95
C LEU A 75 7.33 -18.59 -21.14
N ALA A 76 6.79 -19.79 -21.37
CA ALA A 76 7.25 -21.00 -20.69
C ALA A 76 8.73 -21.29 -20.95
N LYS A 77 9.21 -21.01 -22.17
CA LYS A 77 10.64 -21.11 -22.49
C LYS A 77 11.47 -20.11 -21.69
N ILE A 78 11.08 -18.83 -21.67
CA ILE A 78 11.80 -17.79 -20.91
C ILE A 78 11.89 -18.16 -19.42
N LEU A 79 10.77 -18.56 -18.81
CA LEU A 79 10.72 -18.93 -17.38
C LEU A 79 11.55 -20.18 -17.04
N ALA A 80 11.75 -21.09 -17.99
CA ALA A 80 12.59 -22.27 -17.80
C ALA A 80 14.08 -21.95 -17.97
N ASP A 81 14.42 -20.92 -18.77
CA ASP A 81 15.80 -20.47 -18.99
C ASP A 81 16.33 -19.60 -17.82
N ASP A 82 15.44 -19.05 -16.98
CA ASP A 82 15.76 -18.22 -15.79
C ASP A 82 15.92 -19.02 -14.47
N ALA A 83 15.68 -20.33 -14.48
CA ALA A 83 15.74 -21.24 -13.32
C ALA A 83 17.05 -22.04 -13.26
#